data_AF-A0A749L156-F1
#
_entry.id   AF-A0A749L156-F1
#
_cell.length_a   1.000
_cell.length_b   1.000
_cell.length_c   1.000
_cell.angle_alpha   90.00
_cell.angle_beta   90.00
_cell.angle_gamma   90.00
#
_symmetry.space_group_name_H-M   'P 1'
#
loop_
_entity.id
_entity.type
_entity.pdbx_description
1 polymer ?
#
loop_
_entity_poly.entity_id
_entity_poly.type
_entity_poly.pdbx_seq_one_letter_code
_entity_poly.pdbx_strand_id
1 'polypeptide(L)'
;MTTITKERIELFVKSPLENGLTRGEQMELARIALASLEAEPIGYMNCFTGRVFSLDEQPGADTDTTVYEPVYAAPPVPVVPEEITDESTEQRLMGRRWAHSFCAGWNACRAAMLSGGKS
;
A
#
# COMPACT_ATOMS: atom_id res chain seq x y z
N MET A 1 21.92 -18.35 -5.31
CA MET A 1 20.87 -17.64 -4.55
C MET A 1 19.71 -18.61 -4.38
N THR A 2 19.23 -18.79 -3.16
CA THR A 2 17.98 -19.52 -2.89
C THR A 2 16.86 -18.50 -2.85
N THR A 3 15.93 -18.58 -3.80
CA THR A 3 14.73 -17.73 -3.84
C THR A 3 13.73 -18.22 -2.81
N ILE A 4 13.27 -17.33 -1.93
CA ILE A 4 12.18 -17.64 -0.99
C ILE A 4 10.89 -17.86 -1.80
N THR A 5 10.23 -19.01 -1.62
CA THR A 5 9.01 -19.32 -2.38
C THR A 5 7.76 -18.77 -1.69
N LYS A 6 6.68 -18.63 -2.45
CA LYS A 6 5.38 -18.20 -1.91
C LYS A 6 4.87 -19.15 -0.84
N GLU A 7 4.96 -20.45 -1.08
CA GLU A 7 4.51 -21.51 -0.15
C GLU A 7 5.27 -21.44 1.17
N ARG A 8 6.55 -21.09 1.12
CA ARG A 8 7.39 -20.93 2.31
C ARG A 8 6.95 -19.74 3.16
N ILE A 9 6.62 -18.61 2.52
CA ILE A 9 6.08 -17.42 3.19
C ILE A 9 4.70 -17.72 3.78
N GLU A 10 3.83 -18.42 3.04
CA GLU A 10 2.51 -18.82 3.54
C GLU A 10 2.59 -19.71 4.79
N LEU A 11 3.53 -20.67 4.82
CA LEU A 11 3.78 -21.52 6.00
C LEU A 11 4.25 -20.70 7.20
N PHE A 12 5.15 -19.74 6.98
CA PHE A 12 5.59 -18.82 8.02
C PHE A 12 4.43 -17.99 8.58
N VAL A 13 3.58 -17.42 7.71
CA VAL A 13 2.43 -16.60 8.13
C VAL A 13 1.40 -17.42 8.91
N LYS A 14 1.15 -18.68 8.52
CA LYS A 14 0.20 -19.57 9.20
C LYS A 14 0.65 -19.96 10.61
N SER A 15 1.95 -20.19 10.82
CA SER A 15 2.48 -20.61 12.13
C SER A 15 3.91 -20.06 12.35
N PRO A 16 4.05 -18.77 12.73
CA PRO A 16 5.36 -18.09 12.76
C PRO A 16 6.35 -18.67 13.77
N LEU A 17 5.84 -19.21 14.89
CA LEU A 17 6.67 -19.79 15.95
C LEU A 17 7.28 -21.13 15.55
N GLU A 18 6.57 -21.92 14.75
CA GLU A 18 6.99 -23.26 14.32
C GLU A 18 7.74 -23.21 12.97
N ASN A 19 7.40 -22.26 12.11
CA ASN A 19 7.92 -22.15 10.74
C ASN A 19 8.80 -20.92 10.52
N GLY A 20 9.58 -20.53 11.53
CA GLY A 20 10.45 -19.35 11.50
C GLY A 20 11.35 -19.27 10.24
N LEU A 21 11.58 -18.05 9.76
CA LEU A 21 12.45 -17.80 8.61
C LEU A 21 13.92 -17.84 9.04
N THR A 22 14.76 -18.49 8.23
CA THR A 22 16.22 -18.43 8.35
C THR A 22 16.72 -16.99 8.09
N ARG A 23 17.94 -16.67 8.53
CA ARG A 23 18.55 -15.35 8.26
C ARG A 23 18.62 -15.04 6.75
N GLY A 24 18.90 -16.03 5.92
CA GLY A 24 18.92 -15.87 4.46
C GLY A 24 17.54 -15.51 3.89
N GLU A 25 16.50 -16.20 4.34
CA GLU A 25 15.11 -15.92 3.95
C GLU A 25 14.65 -14.53 4.41
N GLN A 26 15.02 -14.12 5.63
CA GLN A 26 14.70 -12.78 6.14
C GLN A 26 15.37 -11.67 5.31
N MET A 27 16.64 -11.86 4.95
CA MET A 27 17.36 -10.89 4.11
C MET A 27 16.75 -10.79 2.71
N GLU A 28 16.33 -11.92 2.13
CA GLU A 28 15.70 -11.92 0.81
C GLU A 28 14.32 -11.26 0.85
N LEU A 29 13.52 -11.55 1.87
CA LEU A 29 12.23 -10.90 2.08
C LEU A 29 12.38 -9.39 2.27
N ALA A 30 13.39 -8.95 3.03
CA ALA A 30 13.67 -7.52 3.22
C ALA A 30 14.06 -6.82 1.90
N ARG A 31 14.85 -7.49 1.03
CA ARG A 31 15.20 -6.96 -0.30
C ARG A 31 14.00 -6.84 -1.22
N ILE A 32 13.15 -7.86 -1.24
CA ILE A 32 11.91 -7.85 -2.05
C ILE A 32 10.97 -6.76 -1.55
N ALA A 33 10.81 -6.63 -0.23
CA ALA A 33 10.00 -5.57 0.37
C ALA A 33 10.55 -4.18 0.02
N LEU A 34 11.86 -3.97 0.12
CA LEU A 34 12.50 -2.71 -0.26
C LEU A 34 12.27 -2.38 -1.73
N ALA A 35 12.52 -3.33 -2.63
CA ALA A 35 12.29 -3.14 -4.06
C ALA A 35 10.82 -2.84 -4.40
N SER A 36 9.87 -3.36 -3.62
CA SER A 36 8.45 -3.06 -3.79
C SER A 36 8.07 -1.66 -3.27
N LEU A 37 8.74 -1.18 -2.22
CA LEU A 37 8.55 0.18 -1.70
C LEU A 37 9.19 1.25 -2.60
N GLU A 38 10.27 0.91 -3.29
CA GLU A 38 11.00 1.78 -4.23
C GLU A 38 10.51 1.64 -5.69
N ALA A 39 9.43 0.89 -5.94
CA ALA A 39 8.94 0.64 -7.29
C ALA A 39 8.42 1.92 -7.95
N GLU A 40 8.97 2.24 -9.13
CA GLU A 40 8.49 3.34 -9.97
C GLU A 40 7.38 2.85 -10.93
N PRO A 41 6.39 3.70 -11.26
CA PRO A 41 5.40 3.37 -12.27
C PRO A 41 6.05 3.15 -13.64
N ILE A 42 5.60 2.13 -14.37
CA ILE A 42 5.99 1.90 -15.76
C ILE A 42 5.21 2.77 -16.76
N GLY A 43 4.14 3.43 -16.28
CA GLY A 43 3.30 4.34 -17.04
C GLY A 43 2.10 4.78 -16.22
N TYR A 44 1.25 5.60 -16.82
CA TYR A 44 0.07 6.19 -16.18
C TYR A 44 -1.16 5.90 -17.02
N MET A 45 -2.12 5.19 -16.43
CA MET A 45 -3.39 4.86 -17.07
C MET A 45 -4.37 6.01 -16.89
N ASN A 46 -4.90 6.52 -17.99
CA ASN A 46 -5.99 7.49 -17.95
C ASN A 46 -7.31 6.79 -17.59
N CYS A 47 -7.92 7.17 -16.48
CA CYS A 47 -9.10 6.51 -15.91
C CYS A 47 -10.35 6.62 -16.80
N PHE A 48 -10.42 7.58 -17.71
CA PHE A 48 -11.57 7.78 -18.61
C PHE A 48 -11.44 7.01 -19.93
N THR A 49 -10.22 6.78 -20.39
CA THR A 49 -9.94 6.18 -21.71
C THR A 49 -9.32 4.79 -21.62
N GLY A 50 -8.80 4.40 -20.44
CA GLY A 50 -8.10 3.13 -20.22
C GLY A 50 -6.74 3.02 -20.92
N ARG A 51 -6.25 4.11 -21.53
CA ARG A 51 -4.96 4.14 -22.22
C ARG A 51 -3.83 4.44 -21.24
N VAL A 52 -2.70 3.76 -21.42
CA VAL A 52 -1.48 3.96 -20.64
C VAL A 52 -0.53 4.86 -21.41
N PHE A 53 0.01 5.85 -20.73
CA PHE A 53 0.96 6.81 -21.28
C PHE A 53 2.26 6.81 -20.48
N SER A 54 3.37 7.04 -21.16
CA SER A 54 4.65 7.41 -20.52
C SER A 54 4.65 8.89 -20.16
N LEU A 55 5.51 9.32 -19.23
CA LEU A 55 5.66 10.75 -18.89
C LEU A 55 6.16 11.61 -20.07
N ASP A 56 6.88 11.00 -21.01
CA ASP A 56 7.29 11.68 -22.25
C ASP A 56 6.10 11.98 -23.17
N GLU A 57 5.10 11.09 -23.22
CA GLU A 57 3.92 11.25 -24.05
C GLU A 57 2.91 12.20 -23.41
N GLN A 58 2.77 12.12 -22.09
CA GLN A 58 1.83 12.92 -21.31
C GLN A 58 2.50 13.48 -20.06
N PRO A 59 3.18 14.63 -20.18
CA PRO A 59 3.75 15.32 -19.03
C PRO A 59 2.68 15.68 -18.01
N GLY A 60 2.98 15.45 -16.72
CA GLY A 60 2.08 15.75 -15.61
C GLY A 60 1.10 14.63 -15.23
N ALA A 61 1.13 13.49 -15.94
CA ALA A 61 0.32 12.32 -15.61
C ALA A 61 0.64 11.74 -14.21
N ASP A 62 1.84 11.99 -13.69
CA ASP A 62 2.27 11.68 -12.32
C ASP A 62 1.66 12.59 -11.25
N THR A 63 1.25 13.80 -11.62
CA THR A 63 0.71 14.79 -10.67
C THR A 63 -0.82 14.81 -10.63
N ASP A 64 -1.48 14.52 -11.75
CA ASP A 64 -2.94 14.53 -11.84
C ASP A 64 -3.54 13.17 -11.48
N THR A 65 -3.59 12.91 -10.17
CA THR A 65 -4.15 11.68 -9.58
C THR A 65 -5.67 11.56 -9.73
N THR A 66 -6.35 12.59 -10.27
CA THR A 66 -7.79 12.53 -10.54
C THR A 66 -8.11 11.94 -11.91
N VAL A 67 -7.16 12.06 -12.85
CA VAL A 67 -7.29 11.61 -14.24
C VAL A 67 -6.44 10.37 -14.50
N TYR A 68 -5.31 10.24 -13.80
CA TYR A 68 -4.32 9.21 -14.06
C TYR A 68 -4.02 8.35 -12.82
N GLU A 69 -3.96 7.05 -13.05
CA GLU A 69 -3.51 6.06 -12.07
C GLU A 69 -2.16 5.46 -12.49
N PRO A 70 -1.16 5.39 -11.60
CA PRO A 70 0.12 4.78 -11.91
C PRO A 70 -0.03 3.27 -12.14
N VAL A 71 0.57 2.79 -13.22
CA VAL A 71 0.66 1.38 -13.57
C VAL A 71 2.03 0.89 -13.17
N TYR A 72 2.10 -0.18 -12.39
CA TYR A 72 3.35 -0.78 -11.94
C TYR A 72 3.54 -2.17 -12.54
N ALA A 73 4.79 -2.59 -12.76
CA ALA A 73 5.10 -3.95 -13.18
C ALA A 73 4.69 -5.00 -12.13
N ALA A 74 4.77 -4.62 -10.85
CA ALA A 74 4.23 -5.36 -9.72
C ALA A 74 3.52 -4.36 -8.79
N PRO A 75 2.34 -4.69 -8.24
CA PRO A 75 1.64 -3.80 -7.32
C PRO A 75 2.54 -3.43 -6.13
N PRO A 76 2.70 -2.15 -5.78
CA PRO A 76 3.43 -1.75 -4.59
C PRO A 76 2.69 -2.26 -3.35
N VAL A 77 3.43 -2.55 -2.28
CA VAL A 77 2.82 -2.96 -1.00
C VAL A 77 1.84 -1.87 -0.55
N PRO A 78 0.56 -2.19 -0.27
CA PRO A 78 -0.40 -1.23 0.24
C PRO A 78 0.13 -0.57 1.51
N VAL A 79 0.38 0.74 1.46
CA VAL A 79 0.76 1.52 2.63
C VAL A 79 -0.50 1.77 3.45
N VAL A 80 -0.59 1.15 4.62
CA VAL A 80 -1.66 1.44 5.56
C VAL A 80 -1.47 2.87 6.09
N PRO A 81 -2.43 3.79 5.89
CA PRO A 81 -2.33 5.14 6.39
C PRO A 81 -2.20 5.21 7.92
N GLU A 82 -1.67 6.30 8.46
CA GLU A 82 -1.54 6.50 9.90
C GLU A 82 -2.91 6.63 10.60
N GLU A 83 -2.93 6.32 11.89
CA GLU A 83 -4.10 6.53 12.74
C GLU A 83 -4.32 8.03 12.94
N ILE A 84 -5.58 8.47 12.88
CA ILE A 84 -5.93 9.88 13.09
C ILE A 84 -6.66 10.06 14.42
N THR A 85 -6.42 11.19 15.06
CA THR A 85 -7.07 11.59 16.32
C THR A 85 -8.07 12.72 16.10
N ASP A 86 -9.01 12.86 17.02
CA ASP A 86 -10.03 13.93 16.98
C ASP A 86 -9.37 15.31 16.90
N GLU A 87 -8.32 15.58 17.70
CA GLU A 87 -7.58 16.85 17.67
C GLU A 87 -6.95 17.15 16.30
N SER A 88 -6.29 16.16 15.68
CA SER A 88 -5.68 16.33 14.35
C SER A 88 -6.71 16.56 13.24
N THR A 89 -7.93 16.06 13.46
CA THR A 89 -9.02 16.07 12.49
C THR A 89 -9.84 17.37 12.59
N GLU A 90 -10.04 17.88 13.81
CA GLU A 90 -10.65 19.18 14.07
C GLU A 90 -9.92 20.31 13.36
N GLN A 91 -8.58 20.24 13.33
CA GLN A 91 -7.73 21.22 12.67
C GLN A 91 -7.78 21.13 11.14
N ARG A 92 -8.10 19.95 10.58
CA ARG A 92 -8.19 19.71 9.13
C ARG A 92 -9.57 19.94 8.53
N LEU A 93 -10.64 19.62 9.26
CA LEU A 93 -12.02 19.61 8.75
C LEU A 93 -12.83 20.87 9.10
N MET A 94 -12.19 21.93 9.61
CA MET A 94 -12.85 23.19 9.95
C MET A 94 -14.05 23.02 10.92
N GLY A 95 -13.96 22.10 11.89
CA GLY A 95 -14.95 22.01 12.97
C GLY A 95 -15.11 20.65 13.66
N ARG A 96 -15.34 20.72 14.98
CA ARG A 96 -15.61 19.61 15.92
C ARG A 96 -16.78 18.69 15.57
N ARG A 97 -17.74 19.17 14.77
CA ARG A 97 -19.05 18.49 14.62
C ARG A 97 -18.94 17.11 13.96
N TRP A 98 -17.91 16.87 13.15
CA TRP A 98 -17.75 15.63 12.39
C TRP A 98 -16.44 14.87 12.67
N ALA A 99 -15.54 15.46 13.46
CA ALA A 99 -14.20 14.91 13.70
C ALA A 99 -14.27 13.51 14.31
N HIS A 100 -15.05 13.33 15.38
CA HIS A 100 -15.17 12.04 16.08
C HIS A 100 -15.69 10.90 15.18
N SER A 101 -16.77 11.15 14.42
CA SER A 101 -17.33 10.16 13.50
C SER A 101 -16.38 9.83 12.34
N PHE A 102 -15.64 10.82 11.85
CA PHE A 102 -14.66 10.62 10.78
C PHE A 102 -13.45 9.82 11.28
N CYS A 103 -12.90 10.14 12.46
CA CYS A 103 -11.82 9.38 13.08
C CYS A 103 -12.21 7.93 13.32
N ALA A 104 -13.41 7.68 13.84
CA ALA A 104 -13.93 6.33 14.04
C ALA A 104 -13.99 5.55 12.70
N GLY A 105 -14.53 6.15 11.64
CA GLY A 105 -14.62 5.52 10.33
C GLY A 105 -13.25 5.26 9.68
N TRP A 106 -12.34 6.24 9.75
CA TRP A 106 -10.98 6.13 9.23
C TRP A 106 -10.20 5.03 9.94
N ASN A 107 -10.19 5.05 11.27
CA ASN A 107 -9.43 4.09 12.07
C ASN A 107 -10.03 2.68 11.95
N ALA A 108 -11.34 2.54 11.75
CA ALA A 108 -11.97 1.26 11.41
C ALA A 108 -11.51 0.72 10.04
N CYS A 109 -11.46 1.58 9.02
CA CYS A 109 -10.97 1.22 7.68
C CYS A 109 -9.47 0.84 7.72
N ARG A 110 -8.67 1.61 8.46
CA ARG A 110 -7.26 1.31 8.76
C ARG A 110 -7.08 -0.04 9.43
N ALA A 111 -7.87 -0.34 10.46
CA ALA A 111 -7.84 -1.62 11.15
C ALA A 111 -8.22 -2.78 10.20
N ALA A 112 -9.19 -2.57 9.31
CA ALA A 112 -9.55 -3.55 8.29
C ALA A 112 -8.39 -3.82 7.32
N MET A 113 -7.71 -2.77 6.83
CA MET A 113 -6.52 -2.89 5.98
C MET A 113 -5.38 -3.66 6.68
N LEU A 114 -5.14 -3.40 7.98
CA LEU A 114 -4.15 -4.14 8.78
C LEU A 114 -4.55 -5.58 9.05
N SER A 115 -5.86 -5.86 9.14
CA SER A 115 -6.37 -7.21 9.37
C SER A 115 -6.36 -8.11 8.13
N GLY A 116 -6.02 -7.55 6.96
CA GLY A 116 -5.80 -8.30 5.72
C GLY A 116 -7.05 -8.96 5.15
N GLY A 117 -8.22 -8.28 5.21
CA GLY A 117 -9.43 -8.73 4.51
C GLY A 117 -9.83 -10.16 4.82
N LYS A 118 -9.85 -10.56 6.10
CA LYS A 118 -10.42 -11.84 6.53
C LYS A 118 -11.95 -11.74 6.48
N SER A 119 -12.51 -11.99 5.29
CA SER A 119 -13.91 -12.36 5.09
C SER A 119 -13.97 -13.78 4.54
#